data_AF-A0A7J6SD10-F1
#
_entry.id   AF-A0A7J6SD10-F1
#
_cell.length_a   1.000
_cell.length_b   1.000
_cell.length_c   1.000
_cell.angle_alpha   90.00
_cell.angle_beta   90.00
_cell.angle_gamma   90.00
#
_symmetry.space_group_name_H-M   'P 1'
#
loop_
_entity.id
_entity.type
_entity.pdbx_description
1 polymer ?
#
loop_
_entity_poly.entity_id
_entity_poly.type
_entity_poly.pdbx_seq_one_letter_code
_entity_poly.pdbx_strand_id
1 'polypeptide(L)'
;MITMGSHITATPNHQTGRILPGNVRGVMSMLGAMGVELNLMKADVELLAEIRALIHVYKTTLDFGLLRGQFYRLWDPFDSHSTQVYGAEVTAWMQVSEDRSRAVVMACLLHLKEVGKIIPRLQLKGLSEDTLYDIIDLAPSSYVRNPQTLQVVCNPVPVSKFSGMQLRGVTLMKAGLPLQFLFDGDCSLFEIRSSELGARPGPAGSFDFTTLRSAV
;
A
#
# COMPACT_ATOMS: atom_id res chain seq x y z
N MET A 1 10.50 -12.63 10.52
CA MET A 1 10.92 -11.32 9.97
C MET A 1 11.85 -10.55 10.91
N ILE A 2 11.71 -10.67 12.24
CA ILE A 2 12.54 -9.96 13.24
C ILE A 2 14.04 -10.26 13.22
N THR A 3 14.51 -11.20 12.39
CA THR A 3 15.91 -11.56 12.27
C THR A 3 16.70 -10.63 11.33
N MET A 4 16.02 -9.79 10.54
CA MET A 4 16.66 -8.84 9.62
C MET A 4 16.48 -7.42 10.14
N GLY A 5 17.57 -6.71 10.45
CA GLY A 5 17.53 -5.28 10.76
C GLY A 5 17.33 -4.45 9.49
N SER A 6 16.53 -3.39 9.56
CA SER A 6 16.30 -2.49 8.43
C SER A 6 16.11 -1.06 8.90
N HIS A 7 17.00 -0.16 8.48
CA HIS A 7 17.11 1.19 9.04
C HIS A 7 16.87 2.28 8.00
N ILE A 8 16.24 3.37 8.44
CA ILE A 8 16.14 4.60 7.66
C ILE A 8 17.48 5.33 7.72
N THR A 9 18.13 5.53 6.57
CA THR A 9 19.43 6.23 6.48
C THR A 9 19.31 7.60 5.82
N ALA A 10 20.39 8.38 5.85
CA ALA A 10 20.51 9.62 5.09
C ALA A 10 20.45 9.39 3.57
N THR A 11 20.11 10.44 2.82
CA THR A 11 20.11 10.50 1.35
C THR A 11 20.93 11.72 0.88
N PRO A 12 21.75 11.64 -0.20
CA PRO A 12 22.00 10.47 -1.05
C PRO A 12 22.57 9.27 -0.28
N ASN A 13 22.17 8.06 -0.65
CA ASN A 13 22.63 6.85 0.02
C ASN A 13 24.15 6.69 -0.12
N HIS A 14 24.85 6.39 0.97
CA HIS A 14 26.33 6.36 0.98
C HIS A 14 26.95 5.25 0.13
N GLN A 15 26.25 4.14 -0.08
CA GLN A 15 26.78 2.98 -0.81
C GLN A 15 26.54 3.11 -2.33
N THR A 16 25.39 3.65 -2.71
CA THR A 16 24.91 3.64 -4.09
C THR A 16 24.78 5.03 -4.73
N GLY A 17 24.86 6.09 -3.92
CA GLY A 17 24.56 7.46 -4.35
C GLY A 17 23.09 7.73 -4.66
N ARG A 18 22.20 6.73 -4.50
CA ARG A 18 20.79 6.85 -4.86
C ARG A 18 20.07 7.85 -3.97
N ILE A 19 19.23 8.69 -4.58
CA ILE A 19 18.32 9.59 -3.89
C ILE A 19 16.93 8.94 -3.85
N LEU A 20 16.35 8.83 -2.66
CA LEU A 20 15.03 8.25 -2.47
C LEU A 20 14.23 9.05 -1.42
N PRO A 21 12.94 9.32 -1.67
CA PRO A 21 12.05 9.98 -0.72
C PRO A 21 12.01 9.31 0.67
N GLY A 22 11.67 10.11 1.70
CA GLY A 22 11.60 9.68 3.10
C GLY A 22 10.56 8.60 3.35
N ASN A 23 9.34 8.77 2.86
CA ASN A 23 8.27 7.76 2.91
C ASN A 23 8.73 6.39 2.47
N VAL A 24 9.36 6.26 1.29
CA VAL A 24 9.75 4.94 0.77
C VAL A 24 10.82 4.32 1.65
N ARG A 25 11.82 5.09 2.09
CA ARG A 25 12.84 4.60 3.03
C ARG A 25 12.20 4.11 4.33
N GLY A 26 11.23 4.86 4.86
CA GLY A 26 10.52 4.50 6.08
C GLY A 26 9.63 3.26 5.90
N VAL A 27 8.83 3.19 4.85
CA VAL A 27 8.02 2.00 4.51
C VAL A 27 8.94 0.78 4.36
N MET A 28 10.02 0.88 3.58
CA MET A 28 10.95 -0.24 3.39
C MET A 28 11.62 -0.70 4.70
N SER A 29 11.88 0.23 5.63
CA SER A 29 12.45 -0.12 6.94
C SER A 29 11.51 -0.97 7.82
N MET A 30 10.20 -0.95 7.55
CA MET A 30 9.22 -1.78 8.28
C MET A 30 9.22 -3.26 7.86
N LEU A 31 9.95 -3.65 6.80
CA LEU A 31 10.10 -5.05 6.36
C LEU A 31 11.12 -5.86 7.19
N GLY A 32 11.60 -5.28 8.29
CA GLY A 32 12.52 -5.90 9.22
C GLY A 32 12.35 -5.32 10.62
N ALA A 33 13.34 -5.51 11.47
CA ALA A 33 13.46 -4.74 12.71
C ALA A 33 13.80 -3.29 12.35
N MET A 34 12.76 -2.45 12.32
CA MET A 34 12.84 -1.04 11.93
C MET A 34 13.78 -0.26 12.85
N GLY A 35 14.62 0.60 12.27
CA GLY A 35 15.48 1.52 13.00
C GLY A 35 15.74 2.81 12.23
N VAL A 36 16.47 3.75 12.85
CA VAL A 36 16.88 5.01 12.23
C VAL A 36 18.39 5.17 12.41
N GLU A 37 19.08 5.39 11.30
CA GLU A 37 20.54 5.47 11.23
C GLU A 37 20.95 6.69 10.39
N LEU A 38 20.63 7.87 10.92
CA LEU A 38 20.99 9.17 10.35
C LEU A 38 21.17 10.21 11.45
N ASN A 39 21.88 11.30 11.14
CA ASN A 39 22.07 12.40 12.11
C ASN A 39 20.79 13.23 12.24
N LEU A 40 20.03 12.99 13.31
CA LEU A 40 18.75 13.67 13.58
C LEU A 40 18.90 15.20 13.72
N MET A 41 20.06 15.69 14.15
CA MET A 41 20.32 17.14 14.30
C MET A 41 20.47 17.85 12.96
N LYS A 42 20.65 17.10 11.87
CA LYS A 42 20.81 17.62 10.51
C LYS A 42 19.62 17.26 9.61
N ALA A 43 18.63 16.56 10.14
CA ALA A 43 17.48 16.12 9.38
C ALA A 43 16.45 17.25 9.26
N ASP A 44 15.77 17.28 8.12
CA ASP A 44 14.70 18.23 7.86
C ASP A 44 13.47 17.98 8.76
N VAL A 45 12.73 19.03 9.09
CA VAL A 45 11.60 18.94 10.05
C VAL A 45 10.49 18.04 9.49
N GLU A 46 10.23 18.18 8.20
CA GLU A 46 9.26 17.42 7.42
C GLU A 46 9.62 15.93 7.40
N LEU A 47 10.90 15.61 7.17
CA LEU A 47 11.41 14.25 7.22
C LEU A 47 11.27 13.65 8.64
N LEU A 48 11.58 14.42 9.68
CA LEU A 48 11.44 13.97 11.07
C LEU A 48 9.97 13.71 11.44
N ALA A 49 9.04 14.54 10.96
CA ALA A 49 7.60 14.34 11.14
C ALA A 49 7.13 13.05 10.45
N GLU A 50 7.58 12.81 9.22
CA GLU A 50 7.27 11.60 8.45
C GLU A 50 7.84 10.33 9.12
N ILE A 51 9.10 10.36 9.56
CA ILE A 51 9.72 9.26 10.31
C ILE A 51 8.93 8.97 11.58
N ARG A 52 8.52 10.01 12.33
CA ARG A 52 7.72 9.84 13.54
C ARG A 52 6.38 9.16 13.26
N ALA A 53 5.69 9.56 12.19
CA ALA A 53 4.44 8.94 11.78
C ALA A 53 4.63 7.46 11.43
N LEU A 54 5.66 7.13 10.65
CA LEU A 54 5.96 5.74 10.26
C LEU A 54 6.39 4.87 11.45
N ILE A 55 7.13 5.42 12.43
CA ILE A 55 7.43 4.71 13.68
C ILE A 55 6.14 4.41 14.45
N HIS A 56 5.20 5.34 14.49
CA HIS A 56 3.90 5.11 15.14
C HIS A 56 3.14 4.00 14.43
N VAL A 57 3.05 4.05 13.09
CA VAL A 57 2.43 2.98 12.30
C VAL A 57 3.10 1.64 12.58
N TYR A 58 4.44 1.57 12.52
CA TYR A 58 5.19 0.36 12.79
C TYR A 58 4.85 -0.22 14.16
N LYS A 59 4.89 0.58 15.25
CA LYS A 59 4.50 0.12 16.59
C LYS A 59 3.08 -0.44 16.62
N THR A 60 2.13 0.25 16.02
CA THR A 60 0.74 -0.22 15.89
C THR A 60 0.65 -1.57 15.15
N THR A 61 1.47 -1.79 14.12
CA THR A 61 1.53 -3.10 13.44
C THR A 61 2.06 -4.22 14.35
N LEU A 62 2.98 -3.90 15.27
CA LEU A 62 3.49 -4.85 16.25
C LEU A 62 2.42 -5.23 17.28
N ASP A 63 1.63 -4.26 17.74
CA ASP A 63 0.61 -4.44 18.77
C ASP A 63 -0.49 -5.43 18.34
N PHE A 64 -0.82 -5.49 17.03
CA PHE A 64 -1.78 -6.44 16.49
C PHE A 64 -1.17 -7.79 16.07
N GLY A 65 0.08 -8.05 16.44
CA GLY A 65 0.70 -9.37 16.32
C GLY A 65 1.28 -9.72 14.95
N LEU A 66 1.47 -8.76 14.04
CA LEU A 66 1.97 -9.05 12.69
C LEU A 66 3.38 -9.66 12.66
N LEU A 67 4.19 -9.42 13.70
CA LEU A 67 5.50 -10.08 13.86
C LEU A 67 5.43 -11.62 13.89
N ARG A 68 4.34 -12.17 14.43
CA ARG A 68 4.08 -13.62 14.51
C ARG A 68 3.25 -14.12 13.34
N GLY A 69 2.76 -13.19 12.53
CA GLY A 69 1.96 -13.45 11.36
C GLY A 69 2.72 -14.11 10.21
N GLN A 70 1.98 -14.38 9.14
CA GLN A 70 2.50 -14.94 7.90
C GLN A 70 3.01 -13.83 6.99
N PHE A 71 4.19 -14.02 6.41
CA PHE A 71 4.80 -13.09 5.47
C PHE A 71 4.70 -13.61 4.03
N TYR A 72 4.19 -12.77 3.13
CA TYR A 72 4.00 -13.08 1.72
C TYR A 72 4.76 -12.09 0.84
N ARG A 73 5.52 -12.60 -0.11
CA ARG A 73 5.95 -11.84 -1.29
C ARG A 73 4.81 -11.81 -2.30
N LEU A 74 4.41 -10.62 -2.71
CA LEU A 74 3.34 -10.39 -3.67
C LEU A 74 3.89 -10.12 -5.06
N TRP A 75 4.82 -9.17 -5.18
CA TRP A 75 5.58 -8.88 -6.41
C TRP A 75 7.06 -9.11 -6.18
N ASP A 76 7.73 -9.71 -7.16
CA ASP A 76 9.13 -10.08 -7.09
C ASP A 76 9.99 -9.07 -7.87
N PRO A 77 10.93 -8.35 -7.21
CA PRO A 77 11.78 -7.37 -7.88
C PRO A 77 12.81 -7.98 -8.83
N PHE A 78 12.96 -9.31 -8.90
CA PHE A 78 13.90 -9.99 -9.79
C PHE A 78 13.22 -10.70 -10.96
N ASP A 79 11.92 -10.94 -10.88
CA ASP A 79 11.17 -11.60 -11.94
C ASP A 79 10.38 -10.58 -12.77
N SER A 80 10.80 -10.43 -14.03
CA SER A 80 10.14 -9.58 -15.01
C SER A 80 8.70 -10.01 -15.33
N HIS A 81 8.32 -11.25 -15.02
CA HIS A 81 6.98 -11.79 -15.25
C HIS A 81 6.06 -11.66 -14.02
N SER A 82 6.62 -11.43 -12.83
CA SER A 82 5.85 -11.36 -11.57
C SER A 82 4.84 -10.23 -11.57
N THR A 83 5.16 -9.16 -12.28
CA THR A 83 4.21 -8.15 -12.73
C THR A 83 4.25 -8.14 -14.25
N GLN A 84 3.33 -8.88 -14.89
CA GLN A 84 3.23 -9.05 -16.35
C GLN A 84 3.42 -7.77 -17.18
N VAL A 85 3.25 -6.59 -16.56
CA VAL A 85 3.43 -5.27 -17.16
C VAL A 85 4.69 -4.55 -16.63
N TYR A 86 5.03 -4.58 -15.34
CA TYR A 86 6.09 -3.74 -14.75
C TYR A 86 7.45 -4.42 -14.60
N GLY A 87 7.51 -5.74 -14.62
CA GLY A 87 8.71 -6.50 -14.29
C GLY A 87 9.38 -6.08 -12.98
N ALA A 88 10.71 -6.01 -13.00
CA ALA A 88 11.58 -5.69 -11.84
C ALA A 88 11.48 -4.24 -11.32
N GLU A 89 10.49 -3.46 -11.76
CA GLU A 89 10.31 -2.04 -11.40
C GLU A 89 9.54 -1.85 -10.10
N VAL A 90 8.72 -2.84 -9.71
CA VAL A 90 7.88 -2.76 -8.52
C VAL A 90 8.13 -3.96 -7.63
N THR A 91 7.80 -3.79 -6.36
CA THR A 91 7.89 -4.86 -5.38
C THR A 91 6.82 -4.67 -4.33
N ALA A 92 6.30 -5.78 -3.82
CA ALA A 92 5.23 -5.74 -2.84
C ALA A 92 5.28 -6.93 -1.91
N TRP A 93 4.91 -6.67 -0.66
CA TRP A 93 4.89 -7.64 0.42
C TRP A 93 3.64 -7.44 1.27
N MET A 94 3.30 -8.49 2.00
CA MET A 94 2.19 -8.48 2.94
C MET A 94 2.54 -9.29 4.17
N GLN A 95 2.10 -8.80 5.32
CA GLN A 95 2.10 -9.52 6.59
C GLN A 95 0.66 -9.73 7.00
N VAL A 96 0.29 -10.94 7.41
CA VAL A 96 -1.07 -11.30 7.80
C VAL A 96 -1.06 -11.85 9.22
N SER A 97 -1.93 -11.36 10.10
CA SER A 97 -2.07 -11.88 11.46
C SER A 97 -2.46 -13.36 11.45
N GLU A 98 -2.14 -14.09 12.52
CA GLU A 98 -2.41 -15.54 12.61
C GLU A 98 -3.90 -15.87 12.44
N ASP A 99 -4.78 -15.03 12.99
CA ASP A 99 -6.24 -15.13 12.90
C ASP A 99 -6.80 -14.59 11.56
N ARG A 100 -5.94 -14.04 10.70
CA ARG A 100 -6.29 -13.42 9.41
C ARG A 100 -7.28 -12.25 9.53
N SER A 101 -7.45 -11.68 10.72
CA SER A 101 -8.31 -10.50 10.92
C SER A 101 -7.64 -9.23 10.41
N ARG A 102 -6.31 -9.19 10.37
CA ARG A 102 -5.55 -8.02 9.95
C ARG A 102 -4.41 -8.39 9.04
N ALA A 103 -4.06 -7.49 8.14
CA ALA A 103 -2.84 -7.56 7.37
C ALA A 103 -2.30 -6.16 7.07
N VAL A 104 -1.00 -6.07 6.86
CA VAL A 104 -0.36 -4.85 6.37
C VAL A 104 0.29 -5.17 5.04
N VAL A 105 0.02 -4.32 4.05
CA VAL A 105 0.50 -4.46 2.69
C VAL A 105 1.37 -3.26 2.35
N MET A 106 2.49 -3.55 1.72
CA MET A 106 3.53 -2.60 1.37
C MET A 106 3.87 -2.80 -0.08
N ALA A 107 3.75 -1.77 -0.90
CA ALA A 107 4.10 -1.82 -2.31
C ALA A 107 4.90 -0.58 -2.69
N CYS A 108 6.01 -0.78 -3.39
CA CYS A 108 6.95 0.29 -3.73
C CYS A 108 7.31 0.23 -5.21
N LEU A 109 7.39 1.40 -5.83
CA LEU A 109 7.98 1.59 -7.14
C LEU A 109 9.49 1.83 -6.97
N LEU A 110 10.30 0.88 -7.42
CA LEU A 110 11.76 0.88 -7.30
C LEU A 110 12.45 1.65 -8.42
N HIS A 111 11.89 1.72 -9.62
CA HIS A 111 12.37 2.61 -10.67
C HIS A 111 11.30 2.76 -11.74
N LEU A 112 10.92 3.98 -12.10
CA LEU A 112 10.02 4.21 -13.22
C LEU A 112 10.81 4.29 -14.54
N LYS A 113 10.74 3.25 -15.37
CA LYS A 113 11.36 3.30 -16.71
C LYS A 113 10.50 4.01 -17.75
N GLU A 114 9.18 3.93 -17.62
CA GLU A 114 8.22 4.45 -18.61
C GLU A 114 7.08 5.20 -17.92
N VAL A 115 6.82 6.42 -18.38
CA VAL A 115 5.72 7.25 -17.87
C VAL A 115 4.39 6.76 -18.40
N GLY A 116 3.36 6.66 -17.54
CA GLY A 116 1.98 6.36 -17.96
C GLY A 116 1.66 4.87 -18.08
N LYS A 117 2.58 3.99 -17.67
CA LYS A 117 2.40 2.54 -17.69
C LYS A 117 1.29 2.10 -16.71
N ILE A 118 0.39 1.21 -17.15
CA ILE A 118 -0.75 0.77 -16.33
C ILE A 118 -0.27 -0.26 -15.29
N ILE A 119 -0.39 0.08 -14.01
CA ILE A 119 0.03 -0.80 -12.90
C ILE A 119 -0.94 -1.98 -12.81
N PRO A 120 -0.45 -3.24 -12.83
CA PRO A 120 -1.32 -4.38 -12.65
C PRO A 120 -1.94 -4.36 -11.26
N ARG A 121 -3.10 -5.00 -11.13
CA ARG A 121 -3.74 -5.13 -9.82
C ARG A 121 -2.86 -5.94 -8.88
N LEU A 122 -2.71 -5.46 -7.66
CA LEU A 122 -2.00 -6.18 -6.61
C LEU A 122 -2.92 -7.25 -6.02
N GLN A 123 -2.67 -8.50 -6.36
CA GLN A 123 -3.35 -9.65 -5.76
C GLN A 123 -2.74 -9.94 -4.37
N LEU A 124 -3.60 -9.99 -3.35
CA LEU A 124 -3.19 -10.30 -1.99
C LEU A 124 -3.12 -11.81 -1.75
N LYS A 125 -2.59 -12.22 -0.59
CA LYS A 125 -2.47 -13.63 -0.20
C LYS A 125 -2.78 -13.82 1.28
N GLY A 126 -3.21 -15.03 1.65
CA GLY A 126 -3.34 -15.44 3.05
C GLY A 126 -4.56 -14.90 3.81
N LEU A 127 -5.49 -14.22 3.14
CA LEU A 127 -6.74 -13.72 3.74
C LEU A 127 -7.81 -14.82 3.83
N SER A 128 -8.82 -14.60 4.66
CA SER A 128 -10.03 -15.44 4.68
C SER A 128 -10.95 -15.05 3.52
N GLU A 129 -11.33 -16.01 2.67
CA GLU A 129 -12.09 -15.76 1.43
C GLU A 129 -13.44 -15.08 1.67
N ASP A 130 -14.16 -15.54 2.70
CA ASP A 130 -15.53 -15.10 3.02
C ASP A 130 -15.60 -13.87 3.93
N THR A 131 -14.47 -13.40 4.43
CA THR A 131 -14.41 -12.24 5.32
C THR A 131 -14.44 -10.95 4.51
N LEU A 132 -15.22 -9.97 4.96
CA LEU A 132 -15.20 -8.60 4.43
C LEU A 132 -14.09 -7.83 5.13
N TYR A 133 -13.29 -7.10 4.36
CA TYR A 133 -12.19 -6.30 4.89
C TYR A 133 -12.28 -4.84 4.46
N ASP A 134 -12.04 -3.94 5.40
CA ASP A 134 -11.73 -2.52 5.18
C ASP A 134 -10.29 -2.38 4.70
N ILE A 135 -10.08 -1.51 3.72
CA ILE A 135 -8.74 -1.14 3.24
C ILE A 135 -8.44 0.28 3.74
N ILE A 136 -7.45 0.38 4.62
CA ILE A 136 -7.13 1.61 5.35
C ILE A 136 -5.73 2.06 4.96
N ASP A 137 -5.63 3.25 4.38
CA ASP A 137 -4.34 3.85 4.04
C ASP A 137 -3.62 4.30 5.33
N LEU A 138 -2.42 3.78 5.55
CA LEU A 138 -1.62 4.07 6.74
C LEU A 138 -0.58 5.17 6.50
N ALA A 139 -0.27 5.47 5.23
CA ALA A 139 0.64 6.52 4.83
C ALA A 139 0.10 7.23 3.57
N PRO A 140 -1.01 7.98 3.71
CA PRO A 140 -1.62 8.68 2.58
C PRO A 140 -0.66 9.71 2.00
N SER A 141 -0.68 9.85 0.68
CA SER A 141 0.17 10.80 -0.03
C SER A 141 -0.50 12.17 -0.11
N SER A 142 0.29 13.22 0.03
CA SER A 142 -0.13 14.59 -0.31
C SER A 142 -0.18 14.79 -1.83
N TYR A 143 0.43 13.91 -2.63
CA TYR A 143 0.39 14.02 -4.08
C TYR A 143 -0.80 13.27 -4.66
N VAL A 144 -1.57 13.96 -5.50
CA VAL A 144 -2.72 13.39 -6.22
C VAL A 144 -2.69 13.77 -7.69
N ARG A 145 -3.31 12.96 -8.56
CA ARG A 145 -3.58 13.40 -9.93
C ARG A 145 -4.86 14.22 -9.97
N ASN A 146 -4.75 15.43 -10.52
CA ASN A 146 -5.91 16.23 -10.86
C ASN A 146 -6.71 15.51 -11.97
N PRO A 147 -8.00 15.21 -11.80
CA PRO A 147 -8.75 14.42 -12.77
C PRO A 147 -9.05 15.19 -14.08
N GLN A 148 -9.03 16.52 -14.06
CA GLN A 148 -9.24 17.34 -15.26
C GLN A 148 -7.95 17.54 -16.07
N THR A 149 -6.84 17.84 -15.39
CA THR A 149 -5.56 18.19 -16.05
C THR A 149 -4.57 17.03 -16.11
N LEU A 150 -4.84 15.94 -15.37
CA LEU A 150 -3.96 14.78 -15.16
C LEU A 150 -2.58 15.11 -14.55
N GLN A 151 -2.37 16.38 -14.15
CA GLN A 151 -1.16 16.82 -13.47
C GLN A 151 -1.10 16.25 -12.06
N VAL A 152 0.09 15.88 -11.62
CA VAL A 152 0.35 15.55 -10.21
C VAL A 152 0.44 16.86 -9.44
N VAL A 153 -0.46 17.05 -8.48
CA VAL A 153 -0.53 18.25 -7.63
C VAL A 153 -0.31 17.85 -6.18
N CYS A 154 0.27 18.76 -5.40
CA CYS A 154 0.41 18.59 -3.96
C CYS A 154 -0.83 19.19 -3.27
N ASN A 155 -1.59 18.34 -2.59
CA ASN A 155 -2.68 18.73 -1.72
C ASN A 155 -2.16 19.05 -0.31
N PRO A 156 -2.69 20.08 0.37
CA PRO A 156 -2.33 20.40 1.75
C PRO A 156 -2.70 19.29 2.74
N VAL A 157 -3.72 18.51 2.42
CA VAL A 157 -4.23 17.40 3.22
C VAL A 157 -3.95 16.09 2.47
N PRO A 158 -3.27 15.11 3.10
CA PRO A 158 -3.06 13.80 2.51
C PRO A 158 -4.39 13.13 2.13
N VAL A 159 -4.43 12.50 0.97
CA VAL A 159 -5.64 11.83 0.46
C VAL A 159 -5.39 10.32 0.42
N SER A 160 -6.30 9.56 1.04
CA SER A 160 -6.26 8.10 1.00
C SER A 160 -6.49 7.57 -0.41
N LYS A 161 -5.65 6.63 -0.85
CA LYS A 161 -5.82 5.94 -2.14
C LYS A 161 -7.02 4.97 -2.16
N PHE A 162 -7.60 4.63 -0.99
CA PHE A 162 -8.59 3.57 -0.84
C PHE A 162 -9.88 4.00 -0.12
N SER A 163 -10.11 5.31 0.07
CA SER A 163 -11.15 5.87 0.95
C SER A 163 -12.50 5.12 0.92
N GLY A 164 -12.80 4.42 2.02
CA GLY A 164 -14.08 3.71 2.23
C GLY A 164 -14.23 2.38 1.47
N MET A 165 -13.16 1.85 0.87
CA MET A 165 -13.21 0.62 0.12
C MET A 165 -13.30 -0.60 1.04
N GLN A 166 -14.32 -1.43 0.81
CA GLN A 166 -14.49 -2.73 1.45
C GLN A 166 -14.55 -3.83 0.39
N LEU A 167 -13.75 -4.87 0.56
CA LEU A 167 -13.70 -6.01 -0.35
C LEU A 167 -13.61 -7.32 0.42
N ARG A 168 -14.20 -8.37 -0.15
CA ARG A 168 -14.04 -9.73 0.38
C ARG A 168 -12.63 -10.22 0.16
N GLY A 169 -12.14 -11.08 1.06
CA GLY A 169 -10.81 -11.68 0.92
C GLY A 169 -10.63 -12.41 -0.42
N VAL A 170 -11.66 -13.10 -0.92
CA VAL A 170 -11.62 -13.73 -2.25
C VAL A 170 -11.38 -12.71 -3.37
N THR A 171 -12.03 -11.54 -3.31
CA THR A 171 -11.86 -10.47 -4.30
C THR A 171 -10.46 -9.87 -4.23
N LEU A 172 -9.95 -9.64 -3.02
CA LEU A 172 -8.60 -9.14 -2.78
C LEU A 172 -7.52 -10.11 -3.30
N MET A 173 -7.75 -11.42 -3.17
CA MET A 173 -6.77 -12.44 -3.59
C MET A 173 -6.87 -12.80 -5.09
N LYS A 174 -8.06 -12.73 -5.70
CA LYS A 174 -8.27 -13.12 -7.11
C LYS A 174 -8.27 -11.93 -8.07
N ALA A 175 -8.99 -10.87 -7.76
CA ALA A 175 -9.07 -9.68 -8.61
C ALA A 175 -7.95 -8.69 -8.29
N GLY A 176 -7.62 -8.53 -7.01
CA GLY A 176 -6.58 -7.61 -6.54
C GLY A 176 -6.99 -6.14 -6.55
N LEU A 177 -6.15 -5.32 -5.93
CA LEU A 177 -6.35 -3.88 -5.78
C LEU A 177 -5.66 -3.10 -6.90
N PRO A 178 -6.32 -2.10 -7.52
CA PRO A 178 -5.63 -1.17 -8.39
C PRO A 178 -4.70 -0.31 -7.54
N LEU A 179 -3.39 -0.42 -7.75
CA LEU A 179 -2.41 0.47 -7.13
C LEU A 179 -2.06 1.60 -8.08
N GLN A 180 -1.80 2.77 -7.51
CA GLN A 180 -1.35 3.94 -8.25
C GLN A 180 -0.05 4.46 -7.64
N PHE A 181 0.97 4.51 -8.49
CA PHE A 181 2.23 5.21 -8.24
C PHE A 181 2.29 6.44 -9.14
N LEU A 182 2.64 7.59 -8.58
CA LEU A 182 2.58 8.88 -9.27
C LEU A 182 3.94 9.35 -9.80
N PHE A 183 5.03 8.97 -9.13
CA PHE A 183 6.39 9.40 -9.44
C PHE A 183 7.40 8.32 -9.07
N ASP A 184 8.64 8.47 -9.53
CA ASP A 184 9.71 7.50 -9.22
C ASP A 184 10.02 7.50 -7.71
N GLY A 185 10.10 6.31 -7.11
CA GLY A 185 10.17 6.19 -5.66
C GLY A 185 8.89 6.64 -4.97
N ASP A 186 7.72 6.26 -5.49
CA ASP A 186 6.44 6.31 -4.78
C ASP A 186 6.15 4.94 -4.11
N CYS A 187 5.35 4.96 -3.05
CA CYS A 187 4.94 3.75 -2.33
C CYS A 187 3.49 3.81 -1.85
N SER A 188 2.99 2.67 -1.42
CA SER A 188 1.70 2.49 -0.77
C SER A 188 1.88 1.59 0.45
N LEU A 189 1.34 2.05 1.59
CA LEU A 189 1.30 1.31 2.84
C LEU A 189 -0.14 1.33 3.36
N PHE A 190 -0.76 0.17 3.51
CA PHE A 190 -2.16 0.08 3.93
C PHE A 190 -2.44 -1.16 4.80
N GLU A 191 -3.39 -1.01 5.72
CA GLU A 191 -3.96 -2.09 6.52
C GLU A 191 -5.17 -2.69 5.78
N ILE A 192 -5.28 -4.01 5.85
CA ILE A 192 -6.48 -4.77 5.51
C ILE A 192 -7.04 -5.25 6.85
N ARG A 193 -8.21 -4.79 7.24
CA ARG A 193 -8.80 -5.08 8.55
C ARG A 193 -10.18 -5.70 8.39
N SER A 194 -10.43 -6.82 9.04
CA SER A 194 -11.73 -7.47 9.00
C SER A 194 -12.78 -6.52 9.54
N SER A 195 -13.80 -6.26 8.73
CA SER A 195 -14.94 -5.45 9.13
C SER A 195 -15.83 -6.27 10.06
N GLU A 196 -16.30 -5.67 11.15
CA GLU A 196 -17.43 -6.27 11.88
C GLU A 196 -18.63 -6.30 10.93
N LEU A 197 -19.25 -7.47 10.76
CA LEU A 197 -20.30 -7.70 9.78
C LEU A 197 -21.49 -6.76 10.00
N GLY A 198 -21.61 -5.71 9.19
CA GLY A 198 -22.93 -5.24 8.77
C GLY A 198 -23.57 -6.32 7.91
N ALA A 199 -24.83 -6.66 8.17
CA ALA A 199 -25.55 -7.68 7.40
C ALA A 199 -25.43 -7.46 5.89
N ARG A 200 -25.31 -8.56 5.13
CA ARG A 200 -25.29 -8.56 3.67
C ARG A 200 -26.48 -7.74 3.13
N PRO A 201 -26.29 -6.58 2.47
CA PRO A 201 -27.32 -6.14 1.54
C PRO A 201 -27.43 -7.27 0.52
N GLY A 202 -28.63 -7.82 0.36
CA GLY A 202 -28.92 -8.84 -0.65
C GLY A 202 -28.45 -8.39 -2.03
N PRO A 203 -28.44 -9.28 -3.04
CA PRO A 203 -28.18 -8.85 -4.41
C PRO A 203 -29.01 -7.60 -4.69
N ALA A 204 -28.37 -6.51 -5.10
CA ALA A 204 -29.08 -5.31 -5.53
C ALA A 204 -30.15 -5.81 -6.52
N GLY A 205 -31.42 -5.56 -6.20
CA GLY A 205 -32.53 -6.03 -7.02
C GLY A 205 -32.22 -5.74 -8.47
N SER A 206 -32.36 -6.73 -9.34
CA SER A 206 -32.19 -6.55 -10.78
C SER A 206 -33.03 -5.35 -11.21
N PHE A 207 -32.41 -4.36 -11.86
CA PHE A 207 -33.15 -3.28 -12.48
C PHE A 207 -34.12 -3.89 -13.50
N ASP A 208 -35.41 -3.70 -13.27
CA ASP A 208 -36.47 -4.17 -14.15
C ASP A 208 -36.58 -3.21 -15.35
N PHE A 209 -36.00 -3.61 -16.47
CA PHE A 209 -36.01 -2.87 -17.73
C PHE A 209 -37.39 -2.83 -18.41
N THR A 210 -38.42 -3.48 -17.85
CA THR A 210 -39.77 -3.50 -18.47
C THR A 210 -40.54 -2.19 -18.31
N THR A 211 -40.10 -1.27 -17.45
CA THR A 211 -40.79 0.03 -17.22
C THR A 211 -40.41 1.14 -18.21
N LEU A 212 -39.51 0.89 -19.15
CA LEU A 212 -39.05 1.90 -20.14
C LEU A 212 -39.91 2.01 -21.41
N ARG A 213 -41.16 1.53 -21.42
CA ARG A 213 -42.03 1.54 -22.63
C ARG A 213 -43.29 2.40 -22.56
N SER A 214 -43.36 3.39 -21.67
CA SER A 214 -44.47 4.35 -21.68
C SER A 214 -44.01 5.78 -21.42
N ALA A 215 -43.24 6.33 -22.36
CA ALA A 215 -43.06 7.76 -22.53
C ALA A 215 -42.62 8.04 -23.98
N VAL A 216 -43.58 7.95 -24.90
CA VAL A 216 -43.62 8.68 -26.18
C VAL A 216 -45.03 9.21 -26.33
#